data_AF-A0A0J6T4A1-F1
#
_entry.id   AF-A0A0J6T4A1-F1
#
_cell.length_a   1.000
_cell.length_b   1.000
_cell.length_c   1.000
_cell.angle_alpha   90.00
_cell.angle_beta   90.00
_cell.angle_gamma   90.00
#
_symmetry.space_group_name_H-M   'P 1'
#
loop_
_entity.id
_entity.type
_entity.pdbx_description
1 polymer ?
#
loop_
_entity_poly.entity_id
_entity_poly.type
_entity_poly.pdbx_seq_one_letter_code
_entity_poly.pdbx_strand_id
1 'polypeptide(L)'
;MRGYGGTMTSSGIDEIGRKLQKQMPERPIMVGNWEDWEFFVADALANRAARVVLVGFSKGSEAAAQAAGELASRQIRVKVIGLDPFCMAPVVARLPEIEAINFYRNSCGSVADGTMAGAENVRLGDTGSGLSDHLAVQHDPAVQALVVEAALGGASDDPTREKRAQRLSRR
;
A
#
# COMPACT_ATOMS: atom_id res chain seq x y z
N MET A 1 -3.82 -19.50 -9.04
CA MET A 1 -3.34 -19.05 -7.72
C MET A 1 -4.54 -18.62 -6.89
N ARG A 2 -4.55 -18.97 -5.60
CA ARG A 2 -5.63 -18.61 -4.67
C ARG A 2 -5.42 -17.16 -4.23
N GLY A 3 -6.42 -16.30 -4.44
CA GLY A 3 -6.50 -15.03 -3.72
C GLY A 3 -6.73 -15.36 -2.25
N TYR A 4 -5.76 -15.07 -1.39
CA TYR A 4 -5.85 -15.38 0.03
C TYR A 4 -6.46 -14.17 0.74
N GLY A 5 -7.72 -14.34 1.14
CA GLY A 5 -8.44 -13.38 1.96
C GLY A 5 -7.92 -13.41 3.39
N GLY A 6 -7.45 -12.26 3.86
CA GLY A 6 -7.27 -11.98 5.27
C GLY A 6 -8.61 -11.54 5.86
N THR A 7 -9.02 -12.23 6.93
CA THR A 7 -10.09 -11.92 7.93
C THR A 7 -10.70 -10.52 7.84
N MET A 8 -12.06 -10.44 7.88
CA MET A 8 -13.02 -9.31 7.83
C MET A 8 -12.56 -7.82 7.84
N THR A 9 -11.39 -7.47 8.39
CA THR A 9 -10.78 -6.13 8.43
C THR A 9 -10.00 -5.74 7.16
N SER A 10 -9.94 -6.58 6.13
CA SER A 10 -9.13 -6.34 4.91
C SER A 10 -9.92 -6.39 3.59
N SER A 11 -11.25 -6.44 3.65
CA SER A 11 -12.06 -6.68 2.43
C SER A 11 -11.96 -5.58 1.36
N GLY A 12 -11.67 -4.33 1.77
CA GLY A 12 -11.37 -3.24 0.84
C GLY A 12 -10.02 -3.39 0.15
N ILE A 13 -9.04 -3.91 0.88
CA ILE A 13 -7.71 -4.25 0.35
C ILE A 13 -7.79 -5.43 -0.63
N ASP A 14 -8.60 -6.45 -0.34
CA ASP A 14 -8.85 -7.53 -1.30
C ASP A 14 -9.48 -7.01 -2.60
N GLU A 15 -10.34 -6.01 -2.54
CA GLU A 15 -10.92 -5.38 -3.72
C GLU A 15 -9.87 -4.65 -4.56
N ILE A 16 -8.97 -3.91 -3.90
CA ILE A 16 -7.80 -3.30 -4.55
C ILE A 16 -6.97 -4.39 -5.23
N GLY A 17 -6.62 -5.48 -4.53
CA GLY A 17 -5.86 -6.59 -5.09
C GLY A 17 -6.52 -7.19 -6.34
N ARG A 18 -7.84 -7.41 -6.31
CA ARG A 18 -8.59 -7.88 -7.49
C ARG A 18 -8.55 -6.87 -8.65
N LYS A 19 -8.66 -5.56 -8.38
CA LYS A 19 -8.57 -4.51 -9.40
C LYS A 19 -7.17 -4.46 -10.02
N LEU A 20 -6.13 -4.59 -9.21
CA LEU A 20 -4.74 -4.61 -9.66
C LEU A 20 -4.44 -5.85 -10.52
N GLN A 21 -4.85 -7.04 -10.07
CA GLN A 21 -4.64 -8.28 -10.83
C GLN A 21 -5.31 -8.23 -12.20
N LYS A 22 -6.52 -7.66 -12.29
CA LYS A 22 -7.21 -7.47 -13.57
C LYS A 22 -6.47 -6.51 -14.51
N GLN A 23 -5.82 -5.49 -13.96
CA GLN A 23 -5.15 -4.43 -14.75
C GLN A 23 -3.67 -4.74 -15.03
N MET A 24 -3.05 -5.63 -14.26
CA MET A 24 -1.65 -6.04 -14.41
C MET A 24 -1.51 -7.58 -14.35
N PRO A 25 -2.11 -8.33 -15.29
CA PRO A 25 -2.12 -9.79 -15.24
C PRO A 25 -0.71 -10.40 -15.26
N GLU A 26 0.25 -9.72 -15.87
CA GLU A 26 1.65 -10.15 -16.03
C GLU A 26 2.57 -9.76 -14.86
N ARG A 27 2.08 -9.01 -13.86
CA ARG A 27 2.88 -8.60 -12.71
C ARG A 27 2.44 -9.37 -11.46
N PRO A 28 3.38 -9.90 -10.66
CA PRO A 28 3.08 -10.38 -9.33
C PRO A 28 2.53 -9.24 -8.47
N ILE A 29 1.25 -9.34 -8.12
CA ILE A 29 0.57 -8.41 -7.22
C ILE A 29 0.35 -9.11 -5.91
N MET A 30 0.97 -8.58 -4.86
CA MET A 30 0.87 -9.13 -3.51
C MET A 30 0.12 -8.16 -2.63
N VAL A 31 -1.01 -8.64 -2.15
CA VAL A 31 -1.94 -7.92 -1.29
C VAL A 31 -2.30 -8.88 -0.18
N GLY A 32 -2.11 -8.46 1.06
CA GLY A 32 -2.48 -9.29 2.19
C GLY A 32 -2.20 -8.64 3.53
N ASN A 33 -2.27 -9.44 4.58
CA ASN A 33 -2.29 -8.96 5.95
C ASN A 33 -0.88 -8.97 6.57
N TRP A 34 -0.75 -8.42 7.78
CA TRP A 34 0.51 -8.27 8.47
C TRP A 34 1.22 -9.61 8.78
N GLU A 35 0.46 -10.69 8.90
CA GLU A 35 0.98 -12.05 9.16
C GLU A 35 1.57 -12.72 7.90
N ASP A 36 1.33 -12.15 6.71
CA ASP A 36 1.62 -12.81 5.44
C ASP A 36 2.94 -12.34 4.78
N TRP A 37 3.78 -11.56 5.47
CA TRP A 37 4.96 -10.96 4.83
C TRP A 37 5.98 -12.01 4.34
N GLU A 38 6.22 -13.07 5.12
CA GLU A 38 7.08 -14.19 4.73
C GLU A 38 6.53 -14.91 3.50
N PHE A 39 5.19 -14.99 3.41
CA PHE A 39 4.50 -15.58 2.27
C PHE A 39 4.67 -14.72 1.01
N PHE A 40 4.58 -13.39 1.10
CA PHE A 40 4.87 -12.50 -0.05
C PHE A 40 6.27 -12.70 -0.58
N VAL A 41 7.26 -12.77 0.31
CA VAL A 41 8.65 -13.02 -0.08
C VAL A 41 8.77 -14.37 -0.79
N ALA A 42 8.24 -15.44 -0.20
CA ALA A 42 8.30 -16.78 -0.76
C ALA A 42 7.62 -16.87 -2.13
N ASP A 43 6.43 -16.30 -2.29
CA ASP A 43 5.68 -16.33 -3.55
C ASP A 43 6.38 -15.51 -4.65
N ALA A 44 6.95 -14.34 -4.33
CA ALA A 44 7.68 -13.53 -5.30
C ALA A 44 8.90 -14.27 -5.86
N LEU A 45 9.60 -14.98 -4.99
CA LEU A 45 10.77 -15.76 -5.35
C LEU A 45 10.40 -17.00 -6.15
N ALA A 46 9.35 -17.72 -5.76
CA ALA A 46 8.84 -18.87 -6.49
C ALA A 46 8.44 -18.50 -7.92
N ASN A 47 7.87 -17.31 -8.12
CA ASN A 47 7.46 -16.80 -9.42
C ASN A 47 8.58 -16.07 -10.19
N ARG A 48 9.82 -16.04 -9.67
CA ARG A 48 10.97 -15.32 -10.26
C ARG A 48 10.61 -13.88 -10.66
N ALA A 49 9.87 -13.20 -9.79
CA ALA A 49 9.38 -11.86 -10.04
C ALA A 49 10.54 -10.89 -10.30
N ALA A 50 10.54 -10.19 -11.44
CA ALA A 50 11.45 -9.05 -11.65
C ALA A 50 10.94 -7.77 -10.96
N ARG A 51 9.63 -7.71 -10.68
CA ARG A 51 8.97 -6.59 -10.01
C ARG A 51 7.77 -7.07 -9.19
N VAL A 52 7.58 -6.48 -8.02
CA VAL A 52 6.47 -6.76 -7.10
C VAL A 52 5.79 -5.46 -6.70
N VAL A 53 4.46 -5.48 -6.56
CA VAL A 53 3.71 -4.43 -5.87
C VAL A 53 3.18 -5.01 -4.56
N LEU A 54 3.52 -4.36 -3.45
CA LEU A 54 3.06 -4.68 -2.10
C LEU A 54 2.06 -3.60 -1.66
N VAL A 55 0.83 -4.01 -1.32
CA VAL A 55 -0.17 -3.11 -0.75
C VAL A 55 -0.48 -3.56 0.66
N GLY A 56 -0.24 -2.68 1.64
CA GLY A 56 -0.49 -2.93 3.05
C GLY A 56 -1.49 -1.94 3.63
N PHE A 57 -2.36 -2.39 4.53
CA PHE A 57 -3.27 -1.54 5.30
C PHE A 57 -3.02 -1.71 6.79
N SER A 58 -3.07 -0.63 7.57
CA SER A 58 -2.92 -0.71 9.03
C SER A 58 -1.58 -1.40 9.38
N LYS A 59 -1.59 -2.46 10.18
CA LYS A 59 -0.39 -3.30 10.44
C LYS A 59 0.19 -3.95 9.19
N GLY A 60 -0.64 -4.20 8.16
CA GLY A 60 -0.18 -4.73 6.87
C GLY A 60 0.82 -3.80 6.16
N SER A 61 0.79 -2.49 6.45
CA SER A 61 1.80 -1.54 5.94
C SER A 61 3.20 -1.83 6.50
N GLU A 62 3.31 -2.37 7.72
CA GLU A 62 4.59 -2.78 8.31
C GLU A 62 5.12 -4.04 7.64
N ALA A 63 4.25 -5.04 7.44
CA ALA A 63 4.58 -6.24 6.69
C ALA A 63 5.04 -5.95 5.26
N ALA A 64 4.35 -5.04 4.57
CA ALA A 64 4.75 -4.60 3.24
C ALA A 64 6.15 -3.94 3.26
N ALA A 65 6.43 -3.12 4.26
CA ALA A 65 7.75 -2.50 4.42
C ALA A 65 8.86 -3.53 4.70
N GLN A 66 8.59 -4.53 5.55
CA GLN A 66 9.52 -5.62 5.87
C GLN A 66 9.80 -6.51 4.64
N ALA A 67 8.75 -6.97 3.95
CA ALA A 67 8.88 -7.77 2.74
C ALA A 67 9.63 -7.01 1.64
N ALA A 68 9.46 -5.69 1.55
CA ALA A 68 10.19 -4.88 0.57
C ALA A 68 11.70 -4.92 0.77
N GLY A 69 12.18 -4.83 2.02
CA GLY A 69 13.61 -4.93 2.32
C GLY A 69 14.20 -6.28 1.91
N GLU A 70 13.48 -7.37 2.21
CA GLU A 70 13.91 -8.73 1.88
C GLU A 70 13.88 -9.02 0.36
N LEU A 71 12.89 -8.50 -0.36
CA LEU A 71 12.83 -8.63 -1.82
C LEU A 71 13.91 -7.79 -2.51
N ALA A 72 14.15 -6.57 -2.03
CA ALA A 72 15.19 -5.69 -2.56
C ALA A 72 16.59 -6.24 -2.36
N SER A 73 16.87 -6.91 -1.22
CA SER A 73 18.16 -7.58 -0.99
C SER A 73 18.44 -8.69 -2.01
N ARG A 74 17.39 -9.18 -2.68
CA ARG A 74 17.42 -10.19 -3.75
C ARG A 74 17.30 -9.56 -5.15
N GLN A 75 17.52 -8.25 -5.27
CA GLN A 75 17.47 -7.48 -6.51
C GLN A 75 16.08 -7.47 -7.20
N ILE A 76 15.01 -7.75 -6.45
CA ILE A 76 13.65 -7.63 -6.96
C ILE A 76 13.21 -6.17 -6.77
N ARG A 77 12.71 -5.54 -7.84
CA ARG A 77 12.16 -4.18 -7.73
C ARG A 77 10.81 -4.21 -7.00
N VAL A 78 10.65 -3.41 -5.97
CA VAL A 78 9.45 -3.40 -5.14
C VAL A 78 8.79 -2.03 -5.18
N LYS A 79 7.48 -2.02 -5.39
CA LYS A 79 6.65 -0.85 -5.11
C LYS A 79 5.83 -1.11 -3.85
N VAL A 80 6.04 -0.31 -2.81
CA VAL A 80 5.32 -0.38 -1.54
C VAL A 80 4.24 0.69 -1.52
N ILE A 81 3.01 0.28 -1.23
CA ILE A 81 1.88 1.18 -1.05
C ILE A 81 1.29 0.93 0.33
N GLY A 82 1.61 1.83 1.27
CA GLY A 82 1.00 1.85 2.59
C GLY A 82 -0.35 2.56 2.55
N LEU A 83 -1.32 2.00 3.27
CA LEU A 83 -2.60 2.59 3.51
C LEU A 83 -2.84 2.68 5.01
N ASP A 84 -2.84 3.91 5.51
CA ASP A 84 -3.12 4.31 6.89
C ASP A 84 -2.51 3.35 7.93
N PRO A 85 -1.17 3.36 8.09
CA PRO A 85 -0.45 2.48 9.00
C PRO A 85 -0.97 2.51 10.44
N PHE A 86 -0.88 1.38 11.13
CA PHE A 86 -1.38 1.26 12.50
C PHE A 86 -0.44 1.93 13.51
N CYS A 87 -0.75 3.14 13.97
CA CYS A 87 -0.21 3.80 15.17
C CYS A 87 1.33 3.76 15.33
N MET A 88 2.03 3.42 14.25
CA MET A 88 3.45 3.13 14.17
C MET A 88 3.91 3.78 12.87
N ALA A 89 5.18 4.18 12.85
CA ALA A 89 5.81 4.73 11.67
C ALA A 89 6.66 3.63 11.01
N PRO A 90 6.08 2.76 10.15
CA PRO A 90 6.86 1.77 9.43
C PRO A 90 7.99 2.45 8.67
N VAL A 91 9.13 1.77 8.59
CA VAL A 91 10.32 2.28 7.92
C VAL A 91 10.58 1.41 6.71
N VAL A 92 10.65 2.04 5.54
CA VAL A 92 11.09 1.41 4.30
C VAL A 92 12.53 1.83 4.03
N ALA A 93 13.38 0.87 3.69
CA ALA A 93 14.76 1.15 3.32
C ALA A 93 14.82 2.02 2.04
N ARG A 94 15.68 3.04 2.03
CA ARG A 94 15.90 3.89 0.85
C ARG A 94 16.89 3.22 -0.10
N LEU A 95 16.42 2.16 -0.77
CA LEU A 95 17.16 1.41 -1.78
C LEU A 95 16.65 1.78 -3.18
N PRO A 96 17.52 1.79 -4.22
CA PRO A 96 17.09 2.09 -5.59
C PRO A 96 16.08 1.08 -6.15
N GLU A 97 16.01 -0.13 -5.57
CA GLU A 97 15.03 -1.16 -5.91
C GLU A 97 13.65 -0.89 -5.30
N ILE A 98 13.53 0.02 -4.33
CA ILE A 98 12.28 0.26 -3.60
C ILE A 98 11.71 1.65 -3.93
N GLU A 99 10.49 1.65 -4.46
CA GLU A 99 9.63 2.83 -4.54
C GLU A 99 8.55 2.70 -3.48
N ALA A 100 8.37 3.70 -2.61
CA ALA A 100 7.37 3.63 -1.54
C ALA A 100 6.49 4.87 -1.49
N ILE A 101 5.18 4.67 -1.39
CA ILE A 101 4.20 5.70 -1.11
C ILE A 101 3.29 5.26 0.03
N ASN A 102 2.90 6.20 0.88
CA ASN A 102 2.01 5.98 2.00
C ASN A 102 0.85 6.97 1.94
N PHE A 103 -0.38 6.46 1.85
CA PHE A 103 -1.59 7.25 1.96
C PHE A 103 -2.12 7.16 3.39
N TYR A 104 -2.25 8.26 4.11
CA TYR A 104 -2.56 8.24 5.54
C TYR A 104 -3.54 9.33 5.95
N ARG A 105 -4.25 9.12 7.06
CA ARG A 105 -5.21 10.12 7.57
C ARG A 105 -5.00 10.55 9.02
N ASN A 106 -4.18 9.81 9.78
CA ASN A 106 -3.96 9.94 11.23
C ASN A 106 -5.10 9.37 12.08
N SER A 107 -5.45 8.11 11.83
CA SER A 107 -6.62 7.47 12.45
C SER A 107 -6.37 6.88 13.84
N CYS A 108 -5.16 7.07 14.37
CA CYS A 108 -4.70 6.41 15.60
C CYS A 108 -4.71 7.30 16.84
N GLY A 109 -5.13 8.55 16.74
CA GLY A 109 -5.33 9.46 17.88
C GLY A 109 -4.09 9.66 18.78
N SER A 110 -2.90 9.25 18.35
CA SER A 110 -1.66 9.27 19.13
C SER A 110 -0.47 9.75 18.30
N VAL A 111 0.59 10.18 19.00
CA VAL A 111 1.80 10.96 18.68
C VAL A 111 2.56 10.73 17.36
N ALA A 112 2.22 9.75 16.53
CA ALA A 112 2.87 9.53 15.24
C ALA A 112 1.87 9.75 14.10
N ASP A 113 2.19 10.65 13.17
CA ASP A 113 1.30 11.17 12.12
C ASP A 113 0.79 10.13 11.08
N GLY A 114 0.89 8.83 11.35
CA GLY A 114 0.52 7.77 10.38
C GLY A 114 1.46 7.72 9.17
N THR A 115 2.63 8.35 9.26
CA THR A 115 3.62 8.41 8.18
C THR A 115 4.48 7.16 8.13
N MET A 116 4.94 6.80 6.93
CA MET A 116 5.93 5.76 6.69
C MET A 116 7.28 6.40 6.35
N ALA A 117 8.29 6.18 7.16
CA ALA A 117 9.63 6.72 6.92
C ALA A 117 10.25 6.06 5.68
N GLY A 118 10.87 6.86 4.82
CA GLY A 118 11.42 6.38 3.55
C GLY A 118 10.43 6.33 2.39
N ALA A 119 9.15 6.63 2.62
CA ALA A 119 8.12 6.73 1.59
C ALA A 119 7.75 8.19 1.26
N GLU A 120 7.18 8.39 0.08
CA GLU A 120 6.35 9.57 -0.23
C GLU A 120 5.09 9.51 0.64
N ASN A 121 4.83 10.52 1.48
CA ASN A 121 3.69 10.52 2.40
C ASN A 121 2.59 11.46 1.91
N VAL A 122 1.44 10.91 1.58
CA VAL A 122 0.26 11.62 1.08
C VAL A 122 -0.85 11.60 2.11
N ARG A 123 -1.17 12.77 2.67
CA ARG A 123 -2.28 12.91 3.60
C ARG A 123 -3.61 12.90 2.86
N LEU A 124 -4.53 12.05 3.30
CA LEU A 124 -5.90 11.98 2.82
C LEU A 124 -6.77 13.02 3.58
N GLY A 125 -7.71 13.68 2.91
CA GLY A 125 -8.82 14.40 3.58
C GLY A 125 -9.92 13.44 3.99
N ASP A 126 -10.95 13.87 4.74
CA ASP A 126 -11.99 13.04 5.36
C ASP A 126 -12.87 12.24 4.36
N THR A 127 -13.40 11.07 4.75
CA THR A 127 -14.18 10.15 3.87
C THR A 127 -15.66 10.52 3.91
N GLY A 128 -16.08 11.29 4.93
CA GLY A 128 -17.48 11.59 5.19
C GLY A 128 -18.34 10.34 5.51
N SER A 129 -17.72 9.18 5.79
CA SER A 129 -18.40 7.87 5.80
C SER A 129 -19.03 7.47 7.14
N GLY A 130 -18.79 8.22 8.23
CA GLY A 130 -19.35 7.93 9.57
C GLY A 130 -18.83 6.65 10.26
N LEU A 131 -18.12 5.77 9.56
CA LEU A 131 -17.30 4.69 10.11
C LEU A 131 -16.01 5.25 10.75
N SER A 132 -15.34 4.48 11.61
CA SER A 132 -13.96 4.81 12.03
C SER A 132 -13.13 5.06 10.78
N ASP A 133 -12.57 6.26 10.64
CA ASP A 133 -11.85 6.71 9.44
C ASP A 133 -10.77 5.72 9.01
N HIS A 134 -10.16 5.03 9.98
CA HIS A 134 -9.20 3.95 9.74
C HIS A 134 -9.79 2.80 8.91
N LEU A 135 -10.95 2.27 9.29
CA LEU A 135 -11.56 1.14 8.59
C LEU A 135 -12.25 1.59 7.31
N ALA A 136 -12.75 2.83 7.27
CA ALA A 136 -13.42 3.38 6.10
C ALA A 136 -12.49 3.57 4.90
N VAL A 137 -11.22 3.89 5.16
CA VAL A 137 -10.28 4.34 4.12
C VAL A 137 -10.03 3.30 3.03
N GLN A 138 -10.02 2.01 3.37
CA GLN A 138 -9.86 0.92 2.40
C GLN A 138 -11.12 0.68 1.53
N HIS A 139 -12.27 1.23 1.93
CA HIS A 139 -13.54 1.12 1.22
C HIS A 139 -13.89 2.37 0.42
N ASP A 140 -13.17 3.48 0.63
CA ASP A 140 -13.39 4.71 -0.13
C ASP A 140 -12.97 4.50 -1.59
N PRO A 141 -13.89 4.62 -2.58
CA PRO A 141 -13.57 4.41 -3.98
C PRO A 141 -12.49 5.36 -4.52
N ALA A 142 -12.43 6.60 -4.02
CA ALA A 142 -11.41 7.56 -4.40
C ALA A 142 -10.03 7.15 -3.87
N VAL A 143 -9.96 6.64 -2.64
CA VAL A 143 -8.71 6.09 -2.09
C VAL A 143 -8.27 4.85 -2.85
N GLN A 144 -9.19 3.91 -3.10
CA GLN A 144 -8.87 2.72 -3.88
C GLN A 144 -8.35 3.09 -5.28
N ALA A 145 -8.92 4.11 -5.93
CA ALA A 145 -8.44 4.61 -7.21
C ALA A 145 -7.01 5.17 -7.11
N LEU A 146 -6.69 5.92 -6.04
CA LEU A 146 -5.32 6.42 -5.80
C LEU A 146 -4.32 5.29 -5.58
N VAL A 147 -4.68 4.25 -4.83
CA VAL A 147 -3.84 3.07 -4.61
C VAL A 147 -3.62 2.32 -5.92
N VAL A 148 -4.66 2.16 -6.73
CA VAL A 148 -4.56 1.53 -8.05
C VAL A 148 -3.68 2.34 -8.99
N GLU A 149 -3.89 3.64 -9.08
CA GLU A 149 -3.06 4.56 -9.88
C GLU A 149 -1.60 4.52 -9.42
N ALA A 150 -1.37 4.51 -8.11
CA ALA A 150 -0.04 4.33 -7.53
C ALA A 150 0.60 3.04 -8.03
N ALA A 151 -0.09 1.90 -7.93
CA ALA A 151 0.45 0.61 -8.33
C ALA A 151 0.76 0.52 -9.84
N LEU A 152 -0.06 1.17 -10.67
CA LEU A 152 0.10 1.20 -12.13
C LEU A 152 1.24 2.11 -12.58
N GLY A 153 1.40 3.26 -11.92
CA GLY A 153 2.46 4.22 -12.21
C GLY A 153 3.84 3.65 -11.93
N GLY A 154 4.78 3.84 -12.87
CA GLY A 154 6.21 3.79 -12.56
C GLY A 154 6.64 5.09 -11.88
N ALA A 155 7.62 5.02 -10.99
CA ALA A 155 8.23 6.15 -10.28
C ALA A 155 8.20 7.49 -11.05
N SER A 156 7.78 8.53 -10.31
CA SER A 156 8.15 9.96 -10.41
C SER A 156 7.51 10.97 -11.38
N ASP A 157 6.73 10.64 -12.42
CA ASP A 157 6.54 11.64 -13.50
C ASP A 157 5.13 12.25 -13.71
N ASP A 158 4.12 12.02 -12.85
CA ASP A 158 2.77 12.60 -13.07
C ASP A 158 2.42 13.79 -12.13
N PRO A 159 2.55 15.06 -12.59
CA PRO A 159 2.19 16.26 -11.82
C PRO A 159 0.67 16.43 -11.59
N THR A 160 -0.18 15.55 -12.14
CA THR A 160 -1.63 15.55 -11.87
C THR A 160 -1.99 14.81 -10.58
N ARG A 161 -1.07 14.02 -10.03
CA ARG A 161 -1.27 13.22 -8.82
C ARG A 161 -1.35 14.07 -7.56
N GLU A 162 -0.41 15.01 -7.41
CA GLU A 162 -0.34 15.94 -6.28
C GLU A 162 -1.56 16.88 -6.25
N LYS A 163 -2.00 17.35 -7.42
CA LYS A 163 -3.21 18.20 -7.55
C LYS A 163 -4.51 17.46 -7.21
N ARG A 164 -4.58 16.14 -7.43
CA ARG A 164 -5.75 15.32 -7.07
C ARG A 164 -5.78 14.98 -5.59
N ALA A 165 -4.65 14.60 -5.00
CA ALA A 165 -4.53 14.41 -3.55
C ALA A 165 -4.88 15.71 -2.79
N GLN A 166 -4.38 16.86 -3.24
CA GLN A 166 -4.72 18.17 -2.67
C GLN A 166 -6.20 18.56 -2.85
N ARG A 167 -6.90 18.03 -3.86
CA ARG A 167 -8.34 18.26 -4.04
C ARG A 167 -9.19 17.47 -3.05
N LEU A 168 -8.74 16.26 -2.71
CA LEU A 168 -9.38 15.43 -1.69
C LEU A 168 -9.09 15.94 -0.28
N SER A 169 -7.94 16.60 -0.04
CA SER A 169 -7.60 17.21 1.24
C SER A 169 -8.31 18.55 1.53
N ARG A 170 -9.13 19.06 0.62
CA ARG A 170 -9.83 20.36 0.72
C ARG A 170 -11.36 20.24 0.86
N ARG A 171 -11.88 19.02 0.87
CA ARG A 171 -13.29 18.73 1.15
C ARG A 171 -13.41 18.21 2.58
#